data_AF-A0A9D6U9Y0-F1
#
_entry.id   AF-A0A9D6U9Y0-F1
#
_cell.length_a   1.000
_cell.length_b   1.000
_cell.length_c   1.000
_cell.angle_alpha   90.00
_cell.angle_beta   90.00
_cell.angle_gamma   90.00
#
_symmetry.space_group_name_H-M   'P 1'
#
loop_
_entity.id
_entity.type
_entity.pdbx_description
1 polymer ?
#
loop_
_entity_poly.entity_id
_entity_poly.type
_entity_poly.pdbx_seq_one_letter_code
_entity_poly.pdbx_strand_id
1 'polypeptide(L)'
;YSSGGYTNLGKMYGTYNGGLPGWCTWYVNYRRPDLPNGMGNARDYLNSARSRGIPTGSTPRVGAVMVTRESYYGHIAYVSAVGANSFTVMEMNYVGRYIVSSRSVPNNFWALRGFVYKK
;
A
#
# COMPACT_ATOMS: atom_id res chain seq x y z
N TYR A 1 -9.72 3.01 23.94
CA TYR A 1 -8.82 3.33 22.81
C TYR A 1 -9.09 2.33 21.70
N SER A 2 -9.51 2.83 20.54
CA SER A 2 -10.24 2.10 19.51
C SER A 2 -9.52 0.86 18.99
N SER A 3 -10.22 -0.26 19.05
CA SER A 3 -9.95 -1.50 18.35
C SER A 3 -9.84 -1.22 16.84
N GLY A 4 -8.62 -1.16 16.34
CA GLY A 4 -8.34 -1.12 14.91
C GLY A 4 -8.76 -2.44 14.28
N GLY A 5 -10.05 -2.56 13.95
CA GLY A 5 -10.63 -3.75 13.35
C GLY A 5 -10.08 -3.94 11.93
N TYR A 6 -9.40 -5.05 11.71
CA TYR A 6 -9.03 -5.50 10.38
C TYR A 6 -10.21 -6.26 9.79
N THR A 7 -10.70 -5.86 8.61
CA THR A 7 -11.69 -6.66 7.89
C THR A 7 -10.97 -7.63 6.96
N ASN A 8 -11.11 -8.93 7.18
CA ASN A 8 -10.62 -9.95 6.25
C ASN A 8 -11.51 -9.95 4.99
N LEU A 9 -10.92 -9.62 3.85
CA LEU A 9 -11.60 -9.54 2.55
C LEU A 9 -11.44 -10.83 1.72
N GLY A 10 -10.87 -11.89 2.30
CA GLY A 10 -10.66 -13.19 1.67
C GLY A 10 -9.26 -13.43 1.10
N LYS A 11 -9.06 -14.61 0.49
CA LYS A 11 -7.83 -15.01 -0.20
C LYS A 11 -7.91 -14.71 -1.70
N MET A 12 -6.91 -14.01 -2.25
CA MET A 12 -6.76 -13.86 -3.71
C MET A 12 -5.56 -14.66 -4.22
N TYR A 13 -5.73 -15.29 -5.39
CA TYR A 13 -4.71 -16.13 -6.06
C TYR A 13 -4.38 -15.55 -7.46
N GLY A 14 -3.13 -15.71 -7.93
CA GLY A 14 -2.65 -15.24 -9.25
C GLY A 14 -1.38 -14.38 -9.17
N THR A 15 -0.68 -14.13 -10.28
CA THR A 15 0.57 -13.33 -10.36
C THR A 15 0.31 -12.01 -11.10
N TYR A 16 0.68 -10.86 -10.53
CA TYR A 16 0.50 -9.52 -11.13
C TYR A 16 1.79 -8.70 -11.00
N ASN A 17 2.26 -8.13 -12.12
CA ASN A 17 3.44 -7.25 -12.22
C ASN A 17 4.69 -7.76 -11.48
N GLY A 18 5.02 -9.05 -11.62
CA GLY A 18 6.22 -9.65 -11.03
C GLY A 18 6.22 -9.76 -9.50
N GLY A 19 5.15 -9.35 -8.81
CA GLY A 19 4.95 -9.65 -7.40
C GLY A 19 4.63 -11.13 -7.24
N LEU A 20 5.26 -11.82 -6.29
CA LEU A 20 4.81 -13.15 -5.92
C LEU A 20 3.39 -13.05 -5.34
N PRO A 21 2.49 -13.99 -5.67
CA PRO A 21 1.18 -14.11 -5.03
C PRO A 21 1.36 -14.13 -3.50
N GLY A 22 0.61 -13.29 -2.76
CA GLY A 22 0.65 -13.27 -1.29
C GLY A 22 1.53 -12.20 -0.64
N TRP A 23 2.02 -11.20 -1.40
CA TRP A 23 2.79 -10.06 -0.87
C TRP A 23 2.03 -8.73 -1.04
N CYS A 24 2.36 -7.73 -0.23
CA CYS A 24 1.72 -6.41 -0.27
C CYS A 24 1.93 -5.67 -1.61
N THR A 25 3.07 -5.88 -2.26
CA THR A 25 3.40 -5.36 -3.60
C THR A 25 2.49 -5.90 -4.69
N TRP A 26 2.10 -7.17 -4.60
CA TRP A 26 1.19 -7.80 -5.57
C TRP A 26 -0.18 -7.14 -5.54
N TYR A 27 -0.77 -6.97 -4.36
CA TYR A 27 -2.11 -6.40 -4.22
C TYR A 27 -2.15 -4.93 -4.66
N VAL A 28 -1.10 -4.17 -4.32
CA VAL A 28 -0.96 -2.79 -4.78
C VAL A 28 -0.87 -2.72 -6.30
N ASN A 29 -0.06 -3.55 -6.95
CA ASN A 29 0.07 -3.54 -8.40
C ASN A 29 -1.22 -4.00 -9.10
N TYR A 30 -1.96 -4.94 -8.51
CA TYR A 30 -3.31 -5.31 -8.98
C TYR A 30 -4.29 -4.11 -8.94
N ARG A 31 -4.24 -3.31 -7.88
CA ARG A 31 -5.08 -2.10 -7.73
C ARG A 31 -4.58 -0.89 -8.54
N ARG A 32 -3.30 -0.88 -8.89
CA ARG A 32 -2.61 0.19 -9.62
C ARG A 32 -1.88 -0.37 -10.84
N PRO A 33 -2.62 -0.87 -11.85
CA PRO A 33 -2.03 -1.41 -13.08
C PRO A 33 -1.29 -0.34 -13.90
N ASP A 34 -1.48 0.94 -13.59
CA ASP A 34 -0.74 2.06 -14.17
C ASP A 34 0.72 2.15 -13.67
N LEU A 35 1.08 1.46 -12.59
CA LEU A 35 2.45 1.42 -12.12
C LEU A 35 3.31 0.52 -13.03
N PRO A 36 4.49 0.98 -13.45
CA PRO A 36 5.39 0.21 -14.30
C PRO A 36 5.91 -1.03 -13.58
N ASN A 37 6.34 -2.02 -14.35
CA ASN A 37 7.04 -3.18 -13.83
C ASN A 37 8.36 -2.79 -13.14
N GLY A 38 8.78 -3.61 -12.16
CA GLY A 38 10.07 -3.43 -11.49
C GLY A 38 10.10 -2.29 -10.45
N MET A 39 8.99 -2.05 -9.74
CA MET A 39 8.95 -1.06 -8.64
C MET A 39 9.82 -1.45 -7.43
N GLY A 40 10.27 -2.70 -7.33
CA GLY A 40 11.12 -3.20 -6.25
C GLY A 40 10.35 -3.63 -5.01
N ASN A 41 11.02 -3.63 -3.86
CA ASN A 41 10.38 -3.92 -2.57
C ASN A 41 9.54 -2.73 -2.10
N ALA A 42 8.67 -2.94 -1.11
CA ALA A 42 7.79 -1.91 -0.55
C ALA A 42 8.54 -0.60 -0.19
N ARG A 43 9.72 -0.68 0.43
CA ARG A 43 10.55 0.50 0.76
C ARG A 43 11.09 1.27 -0.45
N ASP A 44 11.21 0.60 -1.60
CA ASP A 44 11.80 1.15 -2.82
C ASP A 44 10.77 1.96 -3.62
N TYR A 45 9.46 1.78 -3.37
CA TYR A 45 8.38 2.38 -4.16
C TYR A 45 8.49 3.90 -4.30
N LEU A 46 8.86 4.63 -3.23
CA LEU A 46 9.02 6.09 -3.31
C LEU A 46 10.17 6.49 -4.23
N ASN A 47 11.32 5.81 -4.15
CA ASN A 47 12.49 6.11 -4.98
C ASN A 47 12.24 5.68 -6.43
N SER A 48 11.68 4.49 -6.62
CA SER A 48 11.21 3.96 -7.90
C SER A 48 10.22 4.90 -8.59
N ALA A 49 9.24 5.43 -7.86
CA ALA A 49 8.26 6.37 -8.38
C ALA A 49 8.93 7.68 -8.86
N ARG A 50 9.78 8.27 -8.02
CA ARG A 50 10.49 9.52 -8.36
C ARG A 50 11.38 9.35 -9.59
N SER A 51 12.15 8.26 -9.68
CA SER A 51 13.01 7.98 -10.83
C SER A 51 12.25 7.83 -12.15
N ARG A 52 10.96 7.50 -12.09
CA ARG A 52 10.09 7.29 -13.25
C ARG A 52 9.09 8.44 -13.48
N GLY A 53 9.29 9.58 -12.79
CA GLY A 53 8.42 10.75 -12.90
C GLY A 53 6.99 10.51 -12.42
N ILE A 54 6.77 9.56 -11.52
CA ILE A 54 5.48 9.33 -10.88
C ILE A 54 5.40 10.28 -9.67
N PRO A 55 4.35 11.10 -9.53
CA PRO A 55 4.25 12.05 -8.42
C PRO A 55 4.25 11.34 -7.06
N THR A 56 4.97 11.92 -6.09
CA THR A 56 5.01 11.42 -4.71
C THR A 56 4.72 12.56 -3.73
N GLY A 57 4.35 12.25 -2.49
CA GLY A 57 4.15 13.26 -1.45
C GLY A 57 3.80 12.68 -0.09
N SER A 58 3.25 13.51 0.79
CA SER A 58 2.96 13.19 2.20
C SER A 58 1.47 13.21 2.56
N THR A 59 0.58 13.51 1.61
CA THR A 59 -0.87 13.63 1.87
C THR A 59 -1.59 12.39 1.36
N PRO A 60 -2.46 11.74 2.15
CA PRO A 60 -3.23 10.61 1.67
C PRO A 60 -4.19 11.06 0.56
N ARG A 61 -4.27 10.28 -0.52
CA ARG A 61 -5.22 10.48 -1.62
C ARG A 61 -5.82 9.13 -1.98
N VAL A 62 -7.12 9.10 -2.27
CA VAL A 62 -7.76 7.87 -2.79
C VAL A 62 -7.03 7.45 -4.06
N GLY A 63 -6.71 6.17 -4.16
CA GLY A 63 -5.92 5.63 -5.27
C GLY A 63 -4.41 5.72 -5.08
N ALA A 64 -3.90 6.40 -4.06
CA ALA A 64 -2.46 6.43 -3.79
C ALA A 64 -1.95 5.10 -3.22
N VAL A 65 -0.65 4.86 -3.35
CA VAL A 65 0.05 3.80 -2.62
C VAL A 65 0.66 4.42 -1.37
N MET A 66 0.20 4.00 -0.20
CA MET A 66 0.86 4.30 1.09
C MET A 66 2.16 3.52 1.17
N VAL A 67 3.25 4.17 1.58
CA VAL A 67 4.56 3.54 1.83
C VAL A 67 4.98 3.74 3.27
N THR A 68 5.31 2.65 3.96
CA THR A 68 5.68 2.66 5.38
C THR A 68 6.97 1.89 5.65
N ARG A 69 7.55 2.14 6.84
CA ARG A 69 8.72 1.45 7.39
C ARG A 69 8.37 0.42 8.47
N GLU A 70 7.20 -0.21 8.36
CA GLU A 70 6.73 -1.20 9.35
C GLU A 70 7.58 -2.49 9.37
N SER A 71 8.39 -2.75 8.34
CA SER A 71 9.28 -3.92 8.26
C SER A 71 10.61 -3.58 7.57
N TYR A 72 11.59 -4.50 7.61
CA TYR A 72 12.88 -4.37 6.90
C TYR A 72 12.71 -4.13 5.39
N TYR A 73 11.68 -4.76 4.79
CA TYR A 73 11.35 -4.59 3.37
C TYR A 73 10.42 -3.39 3.12
N GLY A 74 9.96 -2.72 4.17
CA GLY A 74 8.87 -1.76 4.14
C GLY A 74 7.51 -2.44 4.10
N HIS A 75 6.45 -1.63 4.09
CA HIS A 75 5.11 -2.13 3.80
C HIS A 75 4.38 -1.12 2.92
N ILE A 76 3.52 -1.62 2.03
CA ILE A 76 2.74 -0.77 1.13
C ILE A 76 1.30 -1.20 1.08
N ALA A 77 0.41 -0.24 0.91
CA ALA A 77 -1.02 -0.47 0.88
C ALA A 77 -1.72 0.49 -0.09
N TYR A 78 -2.86 0.07 -0.63
CA TYR A 78 -3.68 0.91 -1.50
C TYR A 78 -4.63 1.77 -0.66
N VAL A 79 -4.63 3.09 -0.85
CA VAL A 79 -5.55 3.99 -0.15
C VAL A 79 -6.93 3.93 -0.81
N SER A 80 -7.92 3.36 -0.10
CA SER A 80 -9.28 3.20 -0.61
C SER A 80 -10.23 4.32 -0.21
N ALA A 81 -9.97 5.01 0.91
CA ALA A 81 -10.76 6.15 1.37
C ALA A 81 -9.88 7.13 2.17
N VAL A 82 -10.22 8.41 2.17
CA VAL A 82 -9.56 9.46 2.97
C VAL A 82 -10.62 10.20 3.78
N GLY A 83 -10.38 10.34 5.08
CA GLY A 83 -11.19 11.14 5.99
C GLY A 83 -10.38 12.31 6.57
N ALA A 84 -10.95 13.02 7.54
CA ALA A 84 -10.33 14.23 8.11
C ALA A 84 -8.99 13.94 8.82
N ASN A 85 -8.96 12.92 9.69
CA ASN A 85 -7.81 12.62 10.55
C ASN A 85 -7.18 11.24 10.30
N SER A 86 -7.73 10.49 9.34
CA SER A 86 -7.31 9.13 9.02
C SER A 86 -7.66 8.79 7.58
N PHE A 87 -7.11 7.70 7.09
CA PHE A 87 -7.41 7.14 5.78
C PHE A 87 -7.52 5.62 5.87
N THR A 88 -8.34 5.02 5.02
CA THR A 88 -8.51 3.58 4.95
C THR A 88 -7.60 3.01 3.88
N VAL A 89 -6.88 1.95 4.22
CA VAL A 89 -6.06 1.21 3.28
C VAL A 89 -6.59 -0.20 3.09
N MET A 90 -6.34 -0.74 1.90
CA MET A 90 -6.48 -2.15 1.57
C MET A 90 -5.10 -2.70 1.25
N GLU A 91 -4.75 -3.81 1.88
CA GLU A 91 -3.43 -4.42 1.82
C GLU A 91 -3.54 -5.94 1.84
N MET A 92 -2.50 -6.61 1.38
CA MET A 92 -2.38 -8.06 1.50
C MET A 92 -1.16 -8.39 2.34
N ASN A 93 -1.22 -9.50 3.08
CA ASN A 93 -0.13 -10.02 3.91
C ASN A 93 0.15 -9.21 5.19
N TYR A 94 -0.79 -8.38 5.63
CA TYR A 94 -0.72 -7.73 6.95
C TYR A 94 -1.24 -8.66 8.06
N VAL A 95 -2.40 -9.29 7.85
CA VAL A 95 -3.00 -10.25 8.80
C VAL A 95 -2.48 -11.68 8.60
N GLY A 96 -2.03 -12.01 7.39
CA GLY A 96 -1.46 -13.31 7.05
C GLY A 96 -1.30 -13.49 5.54
N ARG A 97 -0.49 -14.48 5.13
CA ARG A 97 -0.19 -14.72 3.71
C ARG A 97 -1.46 -14.97 2.91
N TYR A 98 -1.57 -14.31 1.75
CA TYR A 98 -2.75 -14.32 0.86
C TYR A 98 -4.00 -13.65 1.40
N ILE A 99 -4.01 -13.16 2.64
CA ILE A 99 -5.18 -12.49 3.20
C ILE A 99 -5.14 -11.02 2.78
N VAL A 100 -6.20 -10.59 2.10
CA VAL A 100 -6.49 -9.17 1.92
C VAL A 100 -7.17 -8.67 3.18
N SER A 101 -6.67 -7.58 3.74
CA SER A 101 -7.26 -6.88 4.88
C SER A 101 -7.46 -5.41 4.58
N SER A 102 -8.42 -4.79 5.25
CA SER A 102 -8.52 -3.33 5.34
C SER A 102 -8.29 -2.84 6.76
N ARG A 103 -7.70 -1.65 6.89
CA ARG A 103 -7.56 -0.96 8.19
C ARG A 103 -7.64 0.55 8.03
N SER A 104 -7.98 1.23 9.12
CA SER A 104 -7.84 2.69 9.23
C SER A 104 -6.45 3.05 9.75
N VAL A 105 -5.82 4.02 9.11
CA VAL A 105 -4.48 4.53 9.46
C VAL A 105 -4.61 6.01 9.78
N PRO A 106 -4.13 6.47 10.96
CA PRO A 106 -4.20 7.89 11.30
C PRO A 106 -3.20 8.71 10.47
N ASN A 107 -3.50 9.99 10.20
CA ASN A 107 -2.64 10.85 9.37
C ASN A 107 -1.24 11.04 9.97
N ASN A 108 -1.10 10.93 11.29
CA ASN A 108 0.16 11.04 12.03
C ASN A 108 0.83 9.68 12.28
N PHE A 109 0.57 8.67 11.46
CA PHE A 109 1.13 7.34 11.63
C PHE A 109 2.67 7.38 11.57
N TRP A 110 3.32 6.99 12.68
CA TRP A 110 4.76 7.16 12.90
C TRP A 110 5.65 6.43 11.86
N ALA A 111 5.13 5.34 11.27
CA ALA A 111 5.84 4.55 10.27
C ALA A 111 5.58 5.02 8.83
N LEU A 112 4.75 6.05 8.62
CA LEU A 112 4.46 6.58 7.29
C LEU A 112 5.71 7.26 6.70
N ARG A 113 6.10 6.86 5.49
CA ARG A 113 7.17 7.51 4.72
C ARG A 113 6.64 8.45 3.64
N GLY A 114 5.43 8.19 3.14
CA GLY A 114 4.78 9.00 2.13
C GLY A 114 3.88 8.18 1.23
N PHE A 115 3.52 8.78 0.10
CA PHE A 115 2.58 8.25 -0.86
C PHE A 115 3.12 8.33 -2.29
N VAL A 116 2.80 7.31 -3.10
CA VAL A 116 2.95 7.35 -4.56
C VAL A 116 1.57 7.62 -5.18
N TYR A 117 1.43 8.72 -5.90
CA TYR A 117 0.17 9.14 -6.48
C TYR A 117 -0.09 8.49 -7.84
N LYS A 118 -1.33 8.62 -8.31
CA LYS A 118 -1.67 8.35 -9.71
C LYS A 118 -1.12 9.49 -10.57
N LYS A 119 -0.67 9.17 -11.78
CA LYS A 119 -0.42 10.19 -12.81
C LYS A 119 -1.73 10.82 -13.24
#